data_AF-A0AAJ1RRM6-F1
#
_entry.id   AF-A0AAJ1RRM6-F1
#
_cell.length_a   1.000
_cell.length_b   1.000
_cell.length_c   1.000
_cell.angle_alpha   90.00
_cell.angle_beta   90.00
_cell.angle_gamma   90.00
#
_symmetry.space_group_name_H-M   'P 1'
#
loop_
_entity.id
_entity.type
_entity.pdbx_description
1 polymer ?
#
loop_
_entity_poly.entity_id
_entity_poly.type
_entity_poly.pdbx_seq_one_letter_code
_entity_poly.pdbx_strand_id
1 'polypeptide(L)'
;MDAKGRGLSETVWTRMDRKAGAITELTIRQLRHRLSTWVVLAVGALVMTLLLAFYVDAIRDDFEPVDNDGDSVDWDQDGYPLGQENKYGTSDWDGQEYPGSGHYVMTGEVEWNDDLRYHSGNHTWEGQGHFDAEWLDLDYTGTRWSGIVDWEGATPCPDGEVFEDWWPDWGYACTYDDESYFVSGKFRASGAVNVPEEAYMQWGHMTLETYVEPEPASMYVDEDGILWDGEDISEIYVESNCQPYGSVYICNGFEVDDDGDCLVEMNDDNNNGIPCDVIWVLDADRDEIVDIRADYNVNEDIEEGKYQGESSHRTFIIGTGKMAFVMMLGIFIPLFLALGLVRDETENGTLHYLLSKPIHRAEFITYRLLGYLLLAGTYILVLVLLMALVTSLIGPGDSLIRLSDFPVWLGIGLATFLVLAAYGALYNTLGLIAPKYGVYFCIILGIWEFIMGLFTMTMPSASVPMLSISHWALQLIDAIVLIAWPDTLQYTQIATAFGIDSGLPFFWQPPVHTFGTQSPVAAILVSVTVLIFITLAMIGIGQSSFKNREIM
;
A
#
# COMPACT_ATOMS: atom_id res chain seq x y z
N MET A 1 -20.35 62.06 -16.80
CA MET A 1 -20.85 61.52 -15.52
C MET A 1 -21.81 62.53 -14.93
N ASP A 2 -23.06 62.15 -14.64
CA ASP A 2 -24.05 63.07 -14.08
C ASP A 2 -23.70 63.45 -12.63
N ALA A 3 -23.85 64.72 -12.28
CA ALA A 3 -23.36 65.37 -11.06
C ALA A 3 -24.00 64.86 -9.76
N LYS A 4 -24.93 63.90 -9.84
CA LYS A 4 -25.62 63.29 -8.69
C LYS A 4 -25.37 61.80 -8.51
N GLY A 5 -24.61 61.12 -9.39
CA GLY A 5 -24.32 59.68 -9.26
C GLY A 5 -25.55 58.76 -9.31
N ARG A 6 -26.75 59.29 -9.60
CA ARG A 6 -28.02 58.54 -9.55
C ARG A 6 -28.23 57.60 -10.74
N GLY A 7 -27.56 57.82 -11.86
CA GLY A 7 -27.67 56.97 -13.06
C GLY A 7 -27.12 55.55 -12.86
N LEU A 8 -26.15 55.34 -11.95
CA LEU A 8 -25.62 54.01 -11.63
C LEU A 8 -26.61 53.18 -10.77
N SER A 9 -27.50 53.85 -10.01
CA SER A 9 -28.47 53.22 -9.10
C SER A 9 -29.72 52.64 -9.78
N GLU A 10 -29.90 52.93 -11.07
CA GLU A 10 -31.02 52.46 -11.91
C GLU A 10 -30.61 51.46 -13.00
N THR A 11 -29.37 50.97 -12.95
CA THR A 11 -28.93 49.92 -13.89
C THR A 11 -29.58 48.58 -13.55
N VAL A 12 -29.84 47.75 -14.57
CA VAL A 12 -30.42 46.40 -14.39
C VAL A 12 -29.61 45.56 -13.39
N TRP A 13 -28.28 45.70 -13.42
CA TRP A 13 -27.34 45.05 -12.51
C TRP A 13 -27.52 45.47 -11.05
N THR A 14 -27.70 46.74 -10.73
CA THR A 14 -27.92 47.22 -9.34
C THR A 14 -29.31 46.90 -8.79
N ARG A 15 -30.29 46.60 -9.66
CA ARG A 15 -31.60 46.07 -9.25
C ARG A 15 -31.58 44.55 -9.07
N MET A 16 -30.88 43.83 -9.93
CA MET A 16 -30.67 42.38 -9.84
C MET A 16 -29.88 42.03 -8.57
N ASP A 17 -28.81 42.77 -8.29
CA ASP A 17 -27.96 42.60 -7.12
C ASP A 17 -28.73 42.80 -5.80
N ARG A 18 -29.60 43.83 -5.71
CA ARG A 18 -30.48 44.03 -4.54
C ARG A 18 -31.52 42.91 -4.36
N LYS A 19 -32.08 42.38 -5.45
CA LYS A 19 -33.06 41.29 -5.38
C LYS A 19 -32.40 39.97 -4.99
N ALA A 20 -31.26 39.66 -5.61
CA ALA A 20 -30.46 38.49 -5.32
C ALA A 20 -30.00 38.51 -3.85
N GLY A 21 -29.38 39.62 -3.42
CA GLY A 21 -28.92 39.84 -2.05
C GLY A 21 -30.03 39.69 -1.01
N ALA A 22 -31.24 40.22 -1.27
CA ALA A 22 -32.35 40.10 -0.34
C ALA A 22 -32.85 38.64 -0.17
N ILE A 23 -32.89 37.86 -1.27
CA ILE A 23 -33.33 36.47 -1.22
C ILE A 23 -32.25 35.58 -0.59
N THR A 24 -30.98 35.80 -0.94
CA THR A 24 -29.86 35.07 -0.32
C THR A 24 -29.78 35.36 1.18
N GLU A 25 -29.89 36.63 1.61
CA GLU A 25 -29.91 37.02 3.03
C GLU A 25 -31.10 36.38 3.77
N LEU A 26 -32.30 36.41 3.18
CA LEU A 26 -33.47 35.77 3.76
C LEU A 26 -33.24 34.27 3.98
N THR A 27 -32.65 33.60 2.99
CA THR A 27 -32.34 32.17 3.04
C THR A 27 -31.34 31.85 4.15
N ILE A 28 -30.26 32.63 4.22
CA ILE A 28 -29.25 32.49 5.28
C ILE A 28 -29.90 32.67 6.65
N ARG A 29 -30.77 33.68 6.81
CA ARG A 29 -31.46 33.94 8.08
C ARG A 29 -32.38 32.79 8.47
N GLN A 30 -33.10 32.21 7.51
CA GLN A 30 -33.96 31.05 7.75
C GLN A 30 -33.14 29.83 8.17
N LEU A 31 -32.07 29.52 7.44
CA LEU A 31 -31.18 28.39 7.77
C LEU A 31 -30.53 28.58 9.15
N ARG A 32 -30.10 29.79 9.49
CA ARG A 32 -29.51 30.10 10.80
C ARG A 32 -30.46 29.87 11.97
N HIS A 33 -31.77 30.00 11.78
CA HIS A 33 -32.75 29.77 12.84
C HIS A 33 -33.23 28.31 12.92
N ARG A 34 -32.91 27.46 11.93
CA ARG A 34 -33.24 26.03 12.00
C ARG A 34 -32.28 25.31 12.93
N LEU A 35 -32.82 24.60 13.91
CA LEU A 35 -32.03 23.78 14.83
C LEU A 35 -31.29 22.66 14.10
N SER A 36 -31.92 22.08 13.07
CA SER A 36 -31.30 21.04 12.22
C SER A 36 -30.01 21.51 11.56
N THR A 37 -29.90 22.80 11.21
CA THR A 37 -28.68 23.36 10.63
C THR A 37 -27.51 23.26 11.60
N TRP A 38 -27.68 23.76 12.82
CA TRP A 38 -26.62 23.70 13.82
C TRP A 38 -26.28 22.28 14.27
N VAL A 39 -27.27 21.39 14.33
CA VAL A 39 -27.01 19.97 14.66
C VAL A 39 -26.15 19.31 13.59
N VAL A 40 -26.49 19.48 12.30
CA VAL A 40 -25.72 18.87 11.20
C VAL A 40 -24.30 19.43 11.15
N LEU A 41 -24.13 20.75 11.31
CA LEU A 41 -22.80 21.36 11.33
C LEU A 41 -21.99 20.95 12.58
N ALA A 42 -22.62 20.81 13.75
CA ALA A 42 -21.93 20.37 14.96
C ALA A 42 -21.50 18.90 14.88
N VAL A 43 -22.35 18.01 14.35
CA VAL A 43 -22.00 16.61 14.13
C VAL A 43 -20.86 16.50 13.11
N GLY A 44 -20.91 17.28 12.02
CA GLY A 44 -19.82 17.32 11.05
C GLY A 44 -18.49 17.76 11.67
N ALA A 45 -18.50 18.82 12.48
CA ALA A 45 -17.29 19.27 13.18
C ALA A 45 -16.77 18.25 14.21
N LEU A 46 -17.67 17.55 14.92
CA LEU A 46 -17.29 16.50 15.86
C LEU A 46 -16.61 15.35 15.14
N VAL A 47 -17.16 14.89 14.02
CA VAL A 47 -16.55 13.83 13.21
C VAL A 47 -15.16 14.26 12.71
N MET A 48 -15.00 15.50 12.24
CA MET A 48 -13.67 16.00 11.84
C MET A 48 -12.68 16.05 13.00
N THR A 49 -13.13 16.44 14.19
CA THR A 49 -12.28 16.46 15.39
C THR A 49 -11.84 15.05 15.79
N LEU A 50 -12.75 14.08 15.68
CA LEU A 50 -12.46 12.67 15.97
C LEU A 50 -11.50 12.05 14.94
N LEU A 51 -11.67 12.35 13.64
CA LEU A 51 -10.73 11.93 12.61
C LEU A 51 -9.34 12.52 12.83
N LEU A 52 -9.26 13.81 13.20
CA LEU A 52 -7.99 14.43 13.57
C LEU A 52 -7.36 13.78 14.79
N ALA A 53 -8.15 13.40 15.80
CA ALA A 53 -7.62 12.69 16.96
C ALA A 53 -6.98 11.35 16.57
N PHE A 54 -7.64 10.55 15.73
CA PHE A 54 -7.08 9.30 15.21
C PHE A 54 -5.83 9.52 14.36
N TYR A 55 -5.81 10.57 13.54
CA TYR A 55 -4.62 10.92 12.77
C TYR A 55 -3.43 11.30 13.64
N VAL A 56 -3.67 12.11 14.69
CA VAL A 56 -2.62 12.50 15.63
C VAL A 56 -2.13 11.32 16.45
N ASP A 57 -2.98 10.34 16.74
CA ASP A 57 -2.58 9.08 17.39
C ASP A 57 -1.69 8.28 16.44
N ALA A 58 -2.17 8.00 15.22
CA ALA A 58 -1.50 7.16 14.23
C ALA A 58 -0.14 7.70 13.74
N ILE A 59 0.04 9.02 13.66
CA ILE A 59 1.32 9.63 13.25
C ILE A 59 2.31 9.75 14.42
N ARG A 60 1.85 9.60 15.67
CA ARG A 60 2.72 9.72 16.85
C ARG A 60 3.22 8.38 17.37
N ASP A 61 2.51 7.30 17.08
CA ASP A 61 3.01 5.97 17.35
C ASP A 61 4.11 5.66 16.31
N ASP A 62 5.27 5.22 16.78
CA ASP A 62 6.30 4.67 15.89
C ASP A 62 5.71 3.42 15.24
N PHE A 63 5.89 3.30 13.92
CA PHE A 63 5.40 2.14 13.18
C PHE A 63 6.18 0.90 13.64
N GLU A 64 5.47 -0.14 14.10
CA GLU A 64 6.13 -1.41 14.44
C GLU A 64 6.65 -2.01 13.13
N PRO A 65 7.96 -2.33 13.06
CA PRO A 65 8.53 -2.96 11.88
C PRO A 65 7.94 -4.38 11.74
N VAL A 66 7.74 -4.80 10.50
CA VAL A 66 7.01 -6.02 10.16
C VAL A 66 7.99 -6.97 9.48
N ASP A 67 8.20 -8.10 10.13
CA ASP A 67 8.90 -9.26 9.58
C ASP A 67 7.98 -9.96 8.56
N ASN A 68 8.27 -9.78 7.27
CA ASN A 68 7.40 -10.22 6.19
C ASN A 68 7.80 -11.59 5.62
N ASP A 69 9.07 -11.97 5.70
CA ASP A 69 9.61 -13.24 5.20
C ASP A 69 9.90 -14.29 6.30
N GLY A 70 9.91 -13.88 7.56
CA GLY A 70 10.06 -14.72 8.74
C GLY A 70 11.51 -15.00 9.13
N ASP A 71 12.48 -14.26 8.61
CA ASP A 71 13.90 -14.56 8.75
C ASP A 71 14.50 -14.13 10.11
N SER A 72 13.76 -13.31 10.88
CA SER A 72 14.07 -13.00 12.28
C SER A 72 13.85 -14.17 13.25
N VAL A 73 13.17 -15.21 12.80
CA VAL A 73 12.75 -16.34 13.62
C VAL A 73 13.87 -17.37 13.72
N ASP A 74 14.09 -17.86 14.94
CA ASP A 74 14.94 -19.02 15.25
C ASP A 74 14.03 -20.23 15.46
N TRP A 75 13.87 -21.05 14.41
CA TRP A 75 12.93 -22.17 14.37
C TRP A 75 13.44 -23.38 15.16
N ASP A 76 14.75 -23.62 15.17
CA ASP A 76 15.35 -24.79 15.82
C ASP A 76 15.90 -24.56 17.24
N GLN A 77 15.91 -23.29 17.69
CA GLN A 77 16.28 -22.80 19.03
C GLN A 77 17.76 -22.97 19.37
N ASP A 78 18.64 -22.93 18.39
CA ASP A 78 20.10 -22.91 18.61
C ASP A 78 20.66 -21.53 18.97
N GLY A 79 19.83 -20.48 18.82
CA GLY A 79 20.10 -19.10 19.18
C GLY A 79 20.50 -18.20 18.02
N TYR A 80 20.53 -18.69 16.78
CA TYR A 80 20.77 -17.91 15.58
C TYR A 80 19.46 -17.75 14.79
N PRO A 81 19.08 -16.53 14.36
CA PRO A 81 17.90 -16.34 13.52
C PRO A 81 18.15 -16.84 12.09
N LEU A 82 17.08 -17.23 11.39
CA LEU A 82 17.11 -17.75 10.02
C LEU A 82 17.91 -16.86 9.05
N GLY A 83 17.80 -15.53 9.10
CA GLY A 83 18.57 -14.63 8.24
C GLY A 83 20.09 -14.76 8.46
N GLN A 84 20.52 -14.92 9.72
CA GLN A 84 21.92 -15.20 10.03
C GLN A 84 22.34 -16.58 9.53
N GLU A 85 21.47 -17.57 9.63
CA GLU A 85 21.76 -18.92 9.16
C GLU A 85 21.86 -19.00 7.64
N ASN A 86 20.96 -18.32 6.93
CA ASN A 86 20.98 -18.15 5.48
C ASN A 86 22.34 -17.62 5.05
N LYS A 87 22.79 -16.50 5.62
CA LYS A 87 24.10 -15.87 5.36
C LYS A 87 25.30 -16.81 5.51
N TYR A 88 25.23 -17.76 6.44
CA TYR A 88 26.29 -18.74 6.67
C TYR A 88 26.04 -20.08 5.96
N GLY A 89 24.91 -20.23 5.26
CA GLY A 89 24.48 -21.46 4.59
C GLY A 89 24.18 -22.61 5.55
N THR A 90 23.69 -22.29 6.75
CA THR A 90 23.33 -23.24 7.80
C THR A 90 21.81 -23.41 7.87
N SER A 91 21.33 -24.42 8.59
CA SER A 91 19.94 -24.88 8.48
C SER A 91 19.15 -24.62 9.75
N ASP A 92 18.17 -23.72 9.69
CA ASP A 92 17.24 -23.39 10.80
C ASP A 92 16.15 -24.45 11.06
N TRP A 93 16.51 -25.70 10.83
CA TRP A 93 15.69 -26.86 11.16
C TRP A 93 16.49 -27.91 11.93
N ASP A 94 17.81 -27.76 12.03
CA ASP A 94 18.72 -28.65 12.73
C ASP A 94 19.69 -27.84 13.57
N GLY A 95 19.37 -27.63 14.85
CA GLY A 95 20.18 -26.80 15.76
C GLY A 95 21.57 -27.34 16.12
N GLN A 96 22.12 -28.26 15.32
CA GLN A 96 23.55 -28.60 15.28
C GLN A 96 24.27 -27.95 14.10
N GLU A 97 23.54 -27.50 13.09
CA GLU A 97 24.01 -26.75 11.92
C GLU A 97 23.74 -25.27 12.15
N TYR A 98 24.53 -24.64 13.03
CA TYR A 98 24.50 -23.19 13.30
C TYR A 98 25.66 -22.46 12.60
N PRO A 99 25.63 -21.12 12.46
CA PRO A 99 26.75 -20.32 11.99
C PRO A 99 28.07 -20.63 12.71
N GLY A 100 29.04 -21.16 11.97
CA GLY A 100 30.34 -21.57 12.50
C GLY A 100 30.41 -22.98 13.08
N SER A 101 29.33 -23.76 12.99
CA SER A 101 29.37 -25.22 13.17
C SER A 101 30.31 -25.86 12.14
N GLY A 102 30.95 -26.96 12.52
CA GLY A 102 31.82 -27.71 11.61
C GLY A 102 30.98 -28.47 10.58
N HIS A 103 31.27 -28.29 9.29
CA HIS A 103 30.63 -29.03 8.21
C HIS A 103 31.61 -30.01 7.54
N TYR A 104 31.06 -31.02 6.88
CA TYR A 104 31.84 -32.03 6.18
C TYR A 104 32.25 -31.54 4.79
N VAL A 105 33.56 -31.47 4.53
CA VAL A 105 34.10 -31.15 3.19
C VAL A 105 34.62 -32.43 2.55
N MET A 106 33.87 -32.91 1.56
CA MET A 106 34.26 -34.06 0.76
C MET A 106 35.52 -33.77 -0.07
N THR A 107 36.49 -34.66 -0.02
CA THR A 107 37.76 -34.57 -0.77
C THR A 107 37.82 -35.56 -1.92
N GLY A 108 37.07 -36.67 -1.84
CA GLY A 108 36.93 -37.64 -2.91
C GLY A 108 35.92 -38.72 -2.55
N GLU A 109 35.57 -39.53 -3.55
CA GLU A 109 34.67 -40.67 -3.40
C GLU A 109 35.09 -41.83 -4.28
N VAL A 110 34.60 -43.01 -3.92
CA VAL A 110 34.48 -44.17 -4.79
C VAL A 110 32.99 -44.37 -5.03
N GLU A 111 32.55 -44.16 -6.26
CA GLU A 111 31.18 -44.42 -6.68
C GLU A 111 30.95 -45.93 -6.93
N TRP A 112 29.68 -46.29 -7.10
CA TRP A 112 29.25 -47.66 -7.38
C TRP A 112 29.76 -48.22 -8.72
N ASN A 113 30.25 -47.37 -9.63
CA ASN A 113 30.67 -47.74 -11.00
C ASN A 113 32.18 -47.56 -11.27
N ASP A 114 32.98 -47.20 -10.25
CA ASP A 114 34.41 -46.94 -10.43
C ASP A 114 35.24 -48.21 -10.57
N ASP A 115 36.22 -48.22 -11.48
CA ASP A 115 37.13 -49.36 -11.69
C ASP A 115 38.13 -49.54 -10.52
N LEU A 116 38.45 -48.47 -9.79
CA LEU A 116 39.44 -48.46 -8.71
C LEU A 116 38.75 -48.16 -7.37
N ARG A 117 38.48 -49.21 -6.60
CA ARG A 117 37.57 -49.17 -5.44
C ARG A 117 38.28 -49.31 -4.09
N TYR A 118 39.54 -48.89 -4.09
CA TYR A 118 40.42 -48.93 -2.95
C TYR A 118 40.97 -47.54 -2.69
N HIS A 119 40.85 -47.07 -1.45
CA HIS A 119 41.45 -45.82 -1.00
C HIS A 119 42.03 -45.98 0.41
N SER A 120 43.05 -45.19 0.74
CA SER A 120 43.68 -45.26 2.07
C SER A 120 44.13 -43.89 2.54
N GLY A 121 43.96 -43.59 3.82
CA GLY A 121 44.37 -42.33 4.41
C GLY A 121 43.68 -42.05 5.73
N ASN A 122 43.93 -40.87 6.28
CA ASN A 122 43.29 -40.36 7.49
C ASN A 122 42.19 -39.38 7.08
N HIS A 123 40.94 -39.82 7.23
CA HIS A 123 39.77 -39.08 6.77
C HIS A 123 38.59 -39.20 7.74
N THR A 124 37.63 -38.30 7.60
CA THR A 124 36.25 -38.58 7.97
C THR A 124 35.63 -39.33 6.79
N TRP A 125 35.14 -40.53 7.05
CA TRP A 125 34.58 -41.45 6.06
C TRP A 125 33.05 -41.45 6.18
N GLU A 126 32.37 -41.57 5.05
CA GLU A 126 30.91 -41.67 4.97
C GLU A 126 30.54 -42.63 3.84
N GLY A 127 29.93 -43.77 4.17
CA GLY A 127 29.58 -44.78 3.18
C GLY A 127 29.65 -46.20 3.72
N GLN A 128 29.84 -47.16 2.81
CA GLN A 128 29.90 -48.60 3.13
C GLN A 128 31.15 -49.25 2.55
N GLY A 129 31.85 -50.07 3.33
CA GLY A 129 33.04 -50.75 2.84
C GLY A 129 33.76 -51.64 3.86
N HIS A 130 34.69 -52.44 3.35
CA HIS A 130 35.65 -53.17 4.19
C HIS A 130 36.77 -52.22 4.59
N PHE A 131 36.94 -52.00 5.89
CA PHE A 131 37.88 -51.05 6.46
C PHE A 131 38.93 -51.75 7.30
N ASP A 132 40.20 -51.58 6.91
CA ASP A 132 41.38 -51.99 7.66
C ASP A 132 41.93 -50.77 8.42
N ALA A 133 41.74 -50.77 9.74
CA ALA A 133 41.97 -49.60 10.59
C ALA A 133 43.41 -49.53 11.11
N GLU A 134 44.08 -48.40 10.87
CA GLU A 134 45.29 -48.02 11.61
C GLU A 134 44.95 -47.39 12.97
N TRP A 135 43.89 -46.58 13.02
CA TRP A 135 43.28 -46.06 14.25
C TRP A 135 41.81 -45.65 14.01
N LEU A 136 41.01 -45.68 15.07
CA LEU A 136 39.57 -45.33 15.08
C LEU A 136 39.29 -44.23 16.11
N ASP A 137 38.46 -43.25 15.74
CA ASP A 137 37.91 -42.27 16.68
C ASP A 137 36.64 -42.82 17.33
N LEU A 138 36.76 -43.32 18.56
CA LEU A 138 35.62 -43.85 19.32
C LEU A 138 34.77 -42.74 19.95
N ASP A 139 35.32 -41.54 20.07
CA ASP A 139 34.66 -40.38 20.67
C ASP A 139 33.99 -39.49 19.59
N TYR A 140 33.89 -39.98 18.35
CA TYR A 140 33.25 -39.25 17.27
C TYR A 140 31.73 -39.20 17.47
N THR A 141 31.21 -38.01 17.76
CA THR A 141 29.79 -37.75 18.07
C THR A 141 29.11 -36.87 17.02
N GLY A 142 27.78 -37.01 16.85
CA GLY A 142 26.90 -36.21 15.97
C GLY A 142 25.42 -36.59 16.14
N THR A 143 24.49 -36.02 15.35
CA THR A 143 23.02 -36.20 15.52
C THR A 143 22.54 -37.65 15.37
N ARG A 144 21.35 -37.96 15.90
CA ARG A 144 20.68 -39.27 15.81
C ARG A 144 20.36 -39.72 14.37
N TRP A 145 20.43 -38.83 13.39
CA TRP A 145 20.20 -39.11 11.96
C TRP A 145 21.49 -39.06 11.11
N SER A 146 22.64 -38.75 11.72
CA SER A 146 23.94 -38.63 11.06
C SER A 146 24.57 -39.96 10.61
N GLY A 147 23.91 -41.10 10.90
CA GLY A 147 24.42 -42.41 10.50
C GLY A 147 25.76 -42.76 11.10
N ILE A 148 26.12 -42.19 12.26
CA ILE A 148 27.40 -42.45 12.90
C ILE A 148 27.49 -43.92 13.29
N VAL A 149 28.63 -44.50 12.99
CA VAL A 149 28.92 -45.89 13.32
C VAL A 149 29.03 -46.05 14.84
N ASP A 150 28.15 -46.88 15.41
CA ASP A 150 28.26 -47.29 16.81
C ASP A 150 29.33 -48.38 16.96
N TRP A 151 30.52 -47.95 17.38
CA TRP A 151 31.65 -48.85 17.63
C TRP A 151 31.50 -49.65 18.94
N GLU A 152 30.72 -49.18 19.92
CA GLU A 152 30.49 -49.91 21.18
C GLU A 152 29.58 -51.13 20.96
N GLY A 153 28.73 -51.09 19.93
CA GLY A 153 27.82 -52.16 19.51
C GLY A 153 28.40 -53.18 18.51
N ALA A 154 29.66 -53.06 18.09
CA ALA A 154 30.23 -53.87 17.01
C ALA A 154 30.27 -55.37 17.35
N THR A 155 29.46 -56.17 16.65
CA THR A 155 29.43 -57.64 16.77
C THR A 155 30.24 -58.32 15.66
N PRO A 156 30.60 -59.62 15.79
CA PRO A 156 31.20 -60.36 14.68
C PRO A 156 30.32 -60.32 13.43
N CYS A 157 30.93 -60.10 12.25
CA CYS A 157 30.18 -60.02 11.00
C CYS A 157 29.45 -61.35 10.70
N PRO A 158 28.20 -61.30 10.16
CA PRO A 158 27.50 -62.50 9.71
C PRO A 158 28.29 -63.24 8.61
N ASP A 159 28.19 -64.58 8.61
CA ASP A 159 28.77 -65.42 7.56
C ASP A 159 28.03 -65.19 6.23
N GLY A 160 28.76 -64.82 5.17
CA GLY A 160 28.21 -64.61 3.82
C GLY A 160 28.75 -63.35 3.13
N GLU A 161 28.40 -63.16 1.86
CA GLU A 161 28.77 -61.96 1.07
C GLU A 161 27.85 -60.79 1.41
N VAL A 162 28.44 -59.62 1.68
CA VAL A 162 27.67 -58.41 2.02
C VAL A 162 26.92 -57.94 0.77
N PHE A 163 25.65 -57.57 0.94
CA PHE A 163 24.69 -57.25 -0.12
C PHE A 163 24.17 -58.44 -0.95
N GLU A 164 24.63 -59.67 -0.68
CA GLU A 164 24.03 -60.89 -1.23
C GLU A 164 23.33 -61.72 -0.15
N ASP A 165 24.03 -61.99 0.96
CA ASP A 165 23.55 -62.84 2.05
C ASP A 165 22.97 -62.02 3.22
N TRP A 166 23.47 -60.80 3.44
CA TRP A 166 23.01 -59.90 4.48
C TRP A 166 23.24 -58.42 4.12
N TRP A 167 22.41 -57.53 4.70
CA TRP A 167 22.44 -56.10 4.45
C TRP A 167 22.66 -55.35 5.77
N PRO A 168 23.73 -54.54 5.88
CA PRO A 168 23.98 -53.71 7.04
C PRO A 168 23.02 -52.52 7.08
N ASP A 169 22.51 -52.20 8.27
CA ASP A 169 21.82 -50.93 8.52
C ASP A 169 22.82 -49.75 8.47
N TRP A 170 22.30 -48.53 8.32
CA TRP A 170 23.13 -47.32 8.39
C TRP A 170 23.49 -47.00 9.86
N GLY A 171 24.76 -46.68 10.14
CA GLY A 171 25.31 -46.53 11.50
C GLY A 171 25.80 -47.84 12.14
N TYR A 172 25.99 -48.90 11.36
CA TYR A 172 26.41 -50.22 11.84
C TYR A 172 27.87 -50.52 11.49
N ALA A 173 28.59 -51.18 12.40
CA ALA A 173 29.86 -51.83 12.11
C ALA A 173 29.92 -53.24 12.66
N CYS A 174 30.68 -54.10 11.99
CA CYS A 174 31.00 -55.44 12.46
C CYS A 174 32.48 -55.78 12.25
N THR A 175 32.97 -56.74 13.02
CA THR A 175 34.38 -57.15 13.02
C THR A 175 34.56 -58.53 12.38
N TYR A 176 35.58 -58.69 11.55
CA TYR A 176 36.05 -59.98 11.03
C TYR A 176 37.16 -60.57 11.93
N ASP A 177 37.44 -61.87 11.74
CA ASP A 177 38.45 -62.62 12.52
C ASP A 177 39.89 -62.10 12.33
N ASP A 178 40.13 -61.32 11.28
CA ASP A 178 41.43 -60.71 10.93
C ASP A 178 41.60 -59.28 11.48
N GLU A 179 40.75 -58.86 12.41
CA GLU A 179 40.71 -57.51 13.00
C GLU A 179 40.33 -56.39 12.01
N SER A 180 39.86 -56.74 10.80
CA SER A 180 39.24 -55.80 9.86
C SER A 180 37.76 -55.58 10.17
N TYR A 181 37.20 -54.47 9.69
CA TYR A 181 35.82 -54.07 9.94
C TYR A 181 35.02 -54.03 8.64
N PHE A 182 33.74 -54.37 8.71
CA PHE A 182 32.78 -53.84 7.74
C PHE A 182 32.08 -52.64 8.38
N VAL A 183 32.08 -51.50 7.70
CA VAL A 183 31.49 -50.26 8.17
C VAL A 183 30.36 -49.82 7.25
N SER A 184 29.30 -49.30 7.83
CA SER A 184 28.15 -48.73 7.13
C SER A 184 27.69 -47.49 7.88
N GLY A 185 28.07 -46.31 7.41
CA GLY A 185 27.77 -45.05 8.06
C GLY A 185 28.94 -44.06 8.06
N LYS A 186 28.86 -43.07 8.96
CA LYS A 186 29.84 -42.00 9.13
C LYS A 186 30.78 -42.28 10.29
N PHE A 187 32.09 -42.14 10.09
CA PHE A 187 33.09 -42.37 11.13
C PHE A 187 34.40 -41.64 10.82
N ARG A 188 35.24 -41.44 11.84
CA ARG A 188 36.56 -40.83 11.67
C ARG A 188 37.66 -41.83 11.99
N ALA A 189 38.55 -42.07 11.04
CA ALA A 189 39.58 -43.09 11.17
C ALA A 189 40.71 -42.91 10.17
N SER A 190 41.89 -43.47 10.47
CA SER A 190 42.93 -43.73 9.47
C SER A 190 42.97 -45.19 9.14
N GLY A 191 43.08 -45.51 7.86
CA GLY A 191 43.07 -46.89 7.40
C GLY A 191 42.95 -47.00 5.89
N ALA A 192 42.78 -48.23 5.43
CA ALA A 192 42.50 -48.56 4.04
C ALA A 192 41.08 -49.11 3.90
N VAL A 193 40.34 -48.59 2.92
CA VAL A 193 38.98 -49.00 2.61
C VAL A 193 38.91 -49.68 1.25
N ASN A 194 38.21 -50.79 1.17
CA ASN A 194 37.87 -51.50 -0.06
C ASN A 194 36.35 -51.58 -0.19
N VAL A 195 35.80 -50.99 -1.25
CA VAL A 195 34.36 -50.77 -1.43
C VAL A 195 33.74 -51.92 -2.26
N PRO A 196 32.76 -52.68 -1.73
CA PRO A 196 32.06 -53.77 -2.44
C PRO A 196 31.21 -53.30 -3.61
N GLU A 197 30.96 -54.13 -4.63
CA GLU A 197 30.09 -53.79 -5.78
C GLU A 197 28.72 -53.29 -5.31
N GLU A 198 28.21 -52.24 -5.95
CA GLU A 198 26.96 -51.53 -5.59
C GLU A 198 27.01 -50.63 -4.33
N ALA A 199 28.13 -50.57 -3.60
CA ALA A 199 28.35 -49.62 -2.50
C ALA A 199 29.14 -48.37 -2.92
N TYR A 200 29.09 -47.33 -2.08
CA TYR A 200 29.89 -46.11 -2.23
C TYR A 200 30.62 -45.79 -0.93
N MET A 201 31.74 -45.09 -1.03
CA MET A 201 32.46 -44.54 0.11
C MET A 201 33.02 -43.17 -0.24
N GLN A 202 32.64 -42.17 0.54
CA GLN A 202 33.16 -40.82 0.46
C GLN A 202 34.15 -40.59 1.59
N TRP A 203 35.15 -39.75 1.34
CA TRP A 203 36.10 -39.33 2.36
C TRP A 203 36.39 -37.84 2.27
N GLY A 204 36.64 -37.27 3.44
CA GLY A 204 36.83 -35.84 3.58
C GLY A 204 37.40 -35.49 4.94
N HIS A 205 37.11 -34.26 5.36
CA HIS A 205 37.45 -33.77 6.68
C HIS A 205 36.32 -32.87 7.18
N MET A 206 36.07 -32.90 8.49
CA MET A 206 35.23 -31.89 9.13
C MET A 206 36.03 -30.60 9.28
N THR A 207 35.40 -29.46 8.98
CA THR A 207 35.96 -28.15 9.28
C THR A 207 35.99 -27.93 10.79
N LEU A 208 36.84 -26.99 11.24
CA LEU A 208 36.92 -26.63 12.65
C LEU A 208 35.72 -25.77 13.02
N GLU A 209 35.09 -26.06 14.15
CA GLU A 209 34.08 -25.18 14.74
C GLU A 209 34.72 -23.83 15.08
N THR A 210 34.03 -22.76 14.67
CA THR A 210 34.40 -21.39 14.96
C THR A 210 33.22 -20.69 15.61
N TYR A 211 33.48 -19.90 16.65
CA TYR A 211 32.42 -19.13 17.28
C TYR A 211 32.03 -17.94 16.42
N VAL A 212 30.76 -17.88 16.02
CA VAL A 212 30.10 -16.70 15.44
C VAL A 212 29.23 -16.08 16.53
N GLU A 213 29.14 -14.75 16.58
CA GLU A 213 28.28 -14.07 17.56
C GLU A 213 26.84 -14.03 17.03
N PRO A 214 25.84 -14.50 17.80
CA PRO A 214 24.46 -14.40 17.38
C PRO A 214 24.00 -12.96 17.18
N GLU A 215 23.38 -12.71 16.04
CA GLU A 215 22.85 -11.42 15.63
C GLU A 215 21.46 -11.23 16.26
N PRO A 216 21.11 -10.01 16.73
CA PRO A 216 19.81 -9.79 17.31
C PRO A 216 18.74 -9.84 16.23
N ALA A 217 17.59 -10.48 16.53
CA ALA A 217 16.45 -10.56 15.62
C ALA A 217 16.00 -9.19 15.06
N SER A 218 16.25 -8.08 15.76
CA SER A 218 15.94 -6.75 15.25
C SER A 218 16.75 -6.31 14.02
N MET A 219 17.82 -7.03 13.66
CA MET A 219 18.52 -6.79 12.39
C MET A 219 17.78 -7.39 11.20
N TYR A 220 16.78 -8.25 11.46
CA TYR A 220 16.04 -9.09 10.51
C TYR A 220 14.53 -8.77 10.47
N VAL A 221 14.14 -7.56 10.87
CA VAL A 221 12.74 -7.11 10.92
C VAL A 221 12.61 -5.70 10.32
N ASP A 222 13.76 -5.05 10.13
CA ASP A 222 13.96 -3.62 9.88
C ASP A 222 15.35 -3.47 9.24
N GLU A 223 15.61 -4.29 8.22
CA GLU A 223 16.95 -4.61 7.74
C GLU A 223 17.52 -3.45 6.92
N ASP A 224 16.72 -2.93 5.99
CA ASP A 224 17.19 -2.05 4.92
C ASP A 224 16.39 -0.76 4.80
N GLY A 225 17.06 0.38 4.74
CA GLY A 225 16.43 1.60 4.22
C GLY A 225 16.41 1.55 2.69
N ILE A 226 15.26 1.85 2.05
CA ILE A 226 15.26 2.15 0.61
C ILE A 226 16.24 3.32 0.40
N LEU A 227 17.25 3.14 -0.46
CA LEU A 227 18.27 4.17 -0.69
C LEU A 227 17.64 5.43 -1.31
N TRP A 228 16.48 5.28 -1.95
CA TRP A 228 15.70 6.37 -2.52
C TRP A 228 14.63 6.90 -1.56
N ASP A 229 14.79 8.14 -1.12
CA ASP A 229 13.91 8.82 -0.16
C ASP A 229 12.58 9.37 -0.73
N GLY A 230 12.28 9.07 -1.99
CA GLY A 230 11.07 9.54 -2.65
C GLY A 230 11.11 11.01 -3.11
N GLU A 231 12.19 11.75 -2.89
CA GLU A 231 12.25 13.20 -3.20
C GLU A 231 12.92 13.51 -4.54
N ASP A 232 14.06 12.88 -4.87
CA ASP A 232 14.81 13.18 -6.11
C ASP A 232 15.24 11.92 -6.88
N ILE A 233 14.58 11.67 -8.01
CA ILE A 233 14.85 10.53 -8.91
C ILE A 233 16.22 10.66 -9.58
N SER A 234 16.82 11.86 -9.59
CA SER A 234 18.17 12.03 -10.11
C SER A 234 19.25 11.33 -9.29
N GLU A 235 18.94 10.92 -8.06
CA GLU A 235 19.83 10.10 -7.24
C GLU A 235 19.98 8.68 -7.79
N ILE A 236 18.89 8.11 -8.32
CA ILE A 236 18.86 6.80 -8.96
C ILE A 236 19.59 6.84 -10.33
N TYR A 237 19.53 7.98 -11.02
CA TYR A 237 20.10 8.11 -12.36
C TYR A 237 21.61 8.36 -12.35
N VAL A 238 22.39 7.27 -12.45
CA VAL A 238 23.83 7.33 -12.74
C VAL A 238 24.08 6.85 -14.18
N GLU A 239 24.65 7.72 -15.03
CA GLU A 239 24.88 7.43 -16.46
C GLU A 239 25.70 6.14 -16.70
N SER A 240 26.52 5.72 -15.74
CA SER A 240 27.28 4.46 -15.83
C SER A 240 26.44 3.20 -15.64
N ASN A 241 25.33 3.30 -14.90
CA ASN A 241 24.53 2.16 -14.45
C ASN A 241 23.14 2.14 -15.10
N CYS A 242 22.74 3.23 -15.78
CA CYS A 242 21.46 3.35 -16.47
C CYS A 242 21.62 3.22 -17.99
N GLN A 243 20.92 2.27 -18.61
CA GLN A 243 20.89 2.06 -20.06
C GLN A 243 19.52 2.36 -20.66
N PRO A 244 19.46 3.02 -21.83
CA PRO A 244 18.19 3.25 -22.52
C PRO A 244 17.69 1.95 -23.16
N TYR A 245 16.45 1.56 -22.84
CA TYR A 245 15.75 0.45 -23.44
C TYR A 245 14.40 0.90 -24.01
N GLY A 246 14.38 1.19 -25.31
CA GLY A 246 13.17 1.69 -25.98
C GLY A 246 12.82 3.11 -25.55
N SER A 247 11.69 3.29 -24.86
CA SER A 247 11.20 4.57 -24.34
C SER A 247 11.44 4.72 -22.83
N VAL A 248 12.32 3.92 -22.25
CA VAL A 248 12.50 3.77 -20.80
C VAL A 248 13.99 3.65 -20.52
N TYR A 249 14.44 4.02 -19.32
CA TYR A 249 15.80 3.78 -18.83
C TYR A 249 15.78 2.68 -17.77
N ILE A 250 16.71 1.74 -17.87
CA ILE A 250 16.89 0.64 -16.90
C ILE A 250 18.16 0.93 -16.13
N CYS A 251 18.04 1.15 -14.82
CA CYS A 251 19.14 1.45 -13.90
C CYS A 251 19.39 0.25 -12.99
N ASN A 252 20.60 -0.31 -13.04
CA ASN A 252 20.99 -1.51 -12.28
C ASN A 252 21.96 -1.16 -11.15
N GLY A 253 22.05 -2.02 -10.13
CA GLY A 253 23.06 -1.92 -9.06
C GLY A 253 23.05 -0.59 -8.29
N PHE A 254 21.86 0.00 -8.12
CA PHE A 254 21.68 1.17 -7.24
C PHE A 254 21.51 0.72 -5.78
N GLU A 255 20.75 -0.34 -5.57
CA GLU A 255 20.58 -1.06 -4.29
C GLU A 255 21.09 -2.48 -4.49
N VAL A 256 21.97 -2.91 -3.59
CA VAL A 256 22.58 -4.25 -3.56
C VAL A 256 22.44 -4.71 -2.12
N ASP A 257 22.00 -5.97 -1.94
CA ASP A 257 21.94 -6.69 -0.67
C ASP A 257 23.15 -6.34 0.23
N ASP A 258 22.86 -5.85 1.44
CA ASP A 258 23.86 -5.35 2.38
C ASP A 258 24.01 -6.19 3.67
N ASP A 259 23.05 -7.05 3.98
CA ASP A 259 23.02 -7.96 5.13
C ASP A 259 23.54 -9.36 4.76
N GLY A 260 23.48 -9.71 3.46
CA GLY A 260 24.23 -10.77 2.80
C GLY A 260 23.51 -12.11 2.71
N ASP A 261 22.20 -12.13 2.89
CA ASP A 261 21.37 -13.33 2.83
C ASP A 261 21.14 -13.78 1.35
N CYS A 262 21.03 -12.85 0.40
CA CYS A 262 21.01 -13.14 -1.03
C CYS A 262 22.40 -13.50 -1.58
N LEU A 263 23.49 -13.11 -0.91
CA LEU A 263 24.85 -13.50 -1.35
C LEU A 263 25.11 -15.02 -1.33
N VAL A 264 24.25 -15.80 -0.67
CA VAL A 264 24.38 -17.25 -0.50
C VAL A 264 23.92 -17.99 -1.75
N GLU A 265 22.71 -17.68 -2.23
CA GLU A 265 22.23 -18.04 -3.54
C GLU A 265 22.27 -16.79 -4.40
N MET A 266 23.41 -16.52 -5.08
CA MET A 266 23.60 -15.38 -5.99
C MET A 266 22.47 -15.28 -7.04
N ASN A 267 21.35 -14.74 -6.63
CA ASN A 267 20.10 -14.82 -7.36
C ASN A 267 20.03 -13.63 -8.31
N ASP A 268 19.55 -13.90 -9.52
CA ASP A 268 19.45 -12.93 -10.62
C ASP A 268 18.10 -13.20 -11.31
N ASP A 269 17.04 -13.15 -10.51
CA ASP A 269 15.66 -13.34 -10.97
C ASP A 269 15.27 -12.26 -11.98
N ASN A 270 15.82 -11.07 -11.80
CA ASN A 270 15.66 -9.93 -12.68
C ASN A 270 16.46 -10.08 -14.01
N ASN A 271 17.39 -11.06 -14.09
CA ASN A 271 18.21 -11.45 -15.24
C ASN A 271 19.04 -10.30 -15.84
N ASN A 272 19.57 -9.41 -15.01
CA ASN A 272 20.40 -8.30 -15.44
C ASN A 272 21.91 -8.60 -15.41
N GLY A 273 22.31 -9.76 -14.85
CA GLY A 273 23.69 -10.22 -14.74
C GLY A 273 24.46 -9.65 -13.54
N ILE A 274 23.78 -8.99 -12.61
CA ILE A 274 24.23 -8.55 -11.29
C ILE A 274 23.33 -9.29 -10.30
N PRO A 275 23.87 -10.24 -9.52
CA PRO A 275 23.06 -10.92 -8.53
C PRO A 275 22.76 -9.99 -7.35
N CYS A 276 21.59 -10.19 -6.73
CA CYS A 276 21.16 -9.52 -5.50
C CYS A 276 21.07 -8.01 -5.66
N ASP A 277 20.41 -7.55 -6.72
CA ASP A 277 20.21 -6.13 -6.96
C ASP A 277 18.76 -5.76 -7.29
N VAL A 278 18.48 -4.46 -7.16
CA VAL A 278 17.21 -3.87 -7.57
C VAL A 278 17.37 -3.13 -8.89
N ILE A 279 16.56 -3.51 -9.87
CA ILE A 279 16.39 -2.76 -11.12
C ILE A 279 15.34 -1.68 -10.94
N TRP A 280 15.77 -0.44 -11.16
CA TRP A 280 14.91 0.73 -11.20
C TRP A 280 14.63 1.11 -12.66
N VAL A 281 13.36 1.17 -13.03
CA VAL A 281 12.93 1.43 -14.41
C VAL A 281 12.30 2.82 -14.50
N LEU A 282 12.99 3.75 -15.17
CA LEU A 282 12.60 5.16 -15.28
C LEU A 282 11.95 5.49 -16.63
N ASP A 283 11.01 6.43 -16.66
CA ASP A 283 10.40 6.91 -17.92
C ASP A 283 11.42 7.60 -18.85
N ALA A 284 11.03 7.86 -20.10
CA ALA A 284 11.82 8.53 -21.14
C ALA A 284 12.41 9.87 -20.68
N ASP A 285 11.66 10.61 -19.87
CA ASP A 285 12.03 11.93 -19.35
C ASP A 285 12.87 11.84 -18.05
N ARG A 286 13.05 10.63 -17.49
CA ARG A 286 13.85 10.31 -16.29
C ARG A 286 13.39 11.01 -15.02
N ASP A 287 12.10 11.30 -14.94
CA ASP A 287 11.43 12.02 -13.84
C ASP A 287 10.35 11.19 -13.15
N GLU A 288 10.19 9.92 -13.54
CA GLU A 288 9.24 9.00 -12.91
C GLU A 288 9.74 7.56 -12.93
N ILE A 289 9.50 6.83 -11.84
CA ILE A 289 9.72 5.40 -11.70
C ILE A 289 8.47 4.66 -12.20
N VAL A 290 8.64 3.85 -13.24
CA VAL A 290 7.57 3.15 -13.94
C VAL A 290 7.40 1.73 -13.41
N ASP A 291 8.51 1.10 -13.03
CA ASP A 291 8.57 -0.30 -12.61
C ASP A 291 9.81 -0.48 -11.70
N ILE A 292 9.71 -1.40 -10.74
CA ILE A 292 10.80 -1.77 -9.83
C ILE A 292 10.84 -3.29 -9.84
N ARG A 293 12.03 -3.87 -10.02
CA ARG A 293 12.22 -5.31 -10.01
C ARG A 293 13.40 -5.64 -9.10
N ALA A 294 13.08 -6.15 -7.92
CA ALA A 294 14.08 -6.70 -7.02
C ALA A 294 14.32 -8.18 -7.37
N ASP A 295 15.55 -8.64 -7.11
CA ASP A 295 15.81 -10.08 -6.93
C ASP A 295 15.17 -10.57 -5.62
N TYR A 296 15.07 -11.89 -5.47
CA TYR A 296 14.65 -12.53 -4.22
C TYR A 296 15.69 -12.25 -3.13
N ASN A 297 15.26 -12.05 -1.87
CA ASN A 297 16.14 -11.73 -0.74
C ASN A 297 16.86 -10.38 -0.88
N VAL A 298 16.19 -9.36 -1.42
CA VAL A 298 16.75 -8.00 -1.48
C VAL A 298 15.72 -7.01 -0.94
N ASN A 299 16.07 -6.31 0.15
CA ASN A 299 15.20 -5.34 0.84
C ASN A 299 13.81 -5.93 1.17
N GLU A 300 13.77 -7.14 1.73
CA GLU A 300 12.52 -7.88 2.01
C GLU A 300 11.74 -7.24 3.18
N ASP A 301 12.48 -6.62 4.11
CA ASP A 301 12.00 -5.99 5.35
C ASP A 301 12.53 -4.54 5.52
N ILE A 302 11.84 -3.59 4.89
CA ILE A 302 12.30 -2.20 4.80
C ILE A 302 12.16 -1.40 6.11
N GLU A 303 13.26 -0.77 6.58
CA GLU A 303 13.32 0.28 7.60
C GLU A 303 12.77 1.60 7.09
N GLU A 304 11.44 1.75 7.06
CA GLU A 304 10.88 3.05 6.70
C GLU A 304 9.62 3.44 7.49
N GLY A 305 9.83 3.72 8.79
CA GLY A 305 8.92 4.61 9.52
C GLY A 305 8.64 5.94 8.79
N LYS A 306 9.56 6.38 7.92
CA LYS A 306 9.37 7.55 7.02
C LYS A 306 8.39 7.28 5.88
N TYR A 307 8.57 6.21 5.12
CA TYR A 307 7.64 5.84 4.04
C TYR A 307 6.27 5.50 4.59
N GLN A 308 6.18 4.70 5.64
CA GLN A 308 4.91 4.39 6.29
C GLN A 308 4.25 5.64 6.86
N GLY A 309 5.03 6.55 7.46
CA GLY A 309 4.57 7.86 7.90
C GLY A 309 3.99 8.70 6.76
N GLU A 310 4.71 8.78 5.63
CA GLU A 310 4.31 9.57 4.47
C GLU A 310 3.10 8.96 3.74
N SER A 311 3.12 7.65 3.52
CA SER A 311 2.03 6.88 2.91
C SER A 311 0.76 6.96 3.75
N SER A 312 0.86 6.79 5.08
CA SER A 312 -0.28 6.93 6.00
C SER A 312 -0.81 8.37 6.06
N HIS A 313 0.07 9.37 6.02
CA HIS A 313 -0.31 10.78 5.94
C HIS A 313 -1.13 11.11 4.68
N ARG A 314 -0.63 10.70 3.50
CA ARG A 314 -1.35 10.89 2.22
C ARG A 314 -2.67 10.14 2.22
N THR A 315 -2.65 8.89 2.69
CA THR A 315 -3.83 8.04 2.83
C THR A 315 -4.88 8.72 3.70
N PHE A 316 -4.48 9.32 4.83
CA PHE A 316 -5.40 10.05 5.71
C PHE A 316 -6.03 11.27 5.01
N ILE A 317 -5.24 12.09 4.33
CA ILE A 317 -5.74 13.30 3.64
C ILE A 317 -6.73 12.90 2.53
N ILE A 318 -6.35 11.96 1.68
CA ILE A 318 -7.18 11.51 0.54
C ILE A 318 -8.43 10.80 1.06
N GLY A 319 -8.27 9.87 1.99
CA GLY A 319 -9.36 9.13 2.61
C GLY A 319 -10.36 10.04 3.32
N THR A 320 -9.88 11.00 4.11
CA THR A 320 -10.74 12.00 4.76
C THR A 320 -11.44 12.90 3.75
N GLY A 321 -10.74 13.35 2.72
CA GLY A 321 -11.31 14.16 1.64
C GLY A 321 -12.44 13.45 0.88
N LYS A 322 -12.22 12.19 0.52
CA LYS A 322 -13.20 11.38 -0.21
C LYS A 322 -14.37 10.94 0.67
N MET A 323 -14.08 10.31 1.81
CA MET A 323 -15.09 9.72 2.69
C MET A 323 -15.86 10.78 3.47
N ALA A 324 -15.15 11.65 4.20
CA ALA A 324 -15.80 12.56 5.13
C ALA A 324 -16.31 13.82 4.42
N PHE A 325 -15.50 14.46 3.56
CA PHE A 325 -15.91 15.69 2.89
C PHE A 325 -16.89 15.46 1.73
N VAL A 326 -16.52 14.64 0.74
CA VAL A 326 -17.36 14.42 -0.44
C VAL A 326 -18.56 13.52 -0.13
N MET A 327 -18.33 12.31 0.39
CA MET A 327 -19.43 11.34 0.56
C MET A 327 -20.29 11.62 1.79
N MET A 328 -19.71 11.93 2.95
CA MET A 328 -20.51 12.21 4.14
C MET A 328 -21.08 13.64 4.11
N LEU A 329 -20.24 14.67 4.24
CA LEU A 329 -20.73 16.05 4.31
C LEU A 329 -21.38 16.50 3.00
N GLY A 330 -20.80 16.13 1.86
CA GLY A 330 -21.31 16.50 0.53
C GLY A 330 -22.70 15.94 0.23
N ILE A 331 -23.05 14.75 0.73
CA ILE A 331 -24.40 14.15 0.55
C ILE A 331 -25.37 14.61 1.65
N PHE A 332 -24.95 14.57 2.92
CA PHE A 332 -25.86 14.81 4.05
C PHE A 332 -26.19 16.30 4.27
N ILE A 333 -25.25 17.23 4.09
CA ILE A 333 -25.53 18.66 4.27
C ILE A 333 -26.65 19.15 3.33
N PRO A 334 -26.60 18.88 2.01
CA PRO A 334 -27.68 19.28 1.12
C PRO A 334 -29.01 18.57 1.44
N LEU A 335 -28.98 17.33 1.91
CA LEU A 335 -30.20 16.60 2.26
C LEU A 335 -31.02 17.33 3.34
N PHE A 336 -30.34 17.87 4.36
CA PHE A 336 -31.01 18.58 5.47
C PHE A 336 -31.25 20.07 5.21
N LEU A 337 -30.36 20.72 4.45
CA LEU A 337 -30.40 22.17 4.25
C LEU A 337 -31.04 22.59 2.92
N ALA A 338 -30.77 21.87 1.83
CA ALA A 338 -31.19 22.27 0.49
C ALA A 338 -32.60 21.77 0.12
N LEU A 339 -33.00 20.59 0.62
CA LEU A 339 -34.32 19.99 0.34
C LEU A 339 -35.50 20.89 0.75
N GLY A 340 -35.35 21.60 1.88
CA GLY A 340 -36.39 22.46 2.46
C GLY A 340 -36.38 23.91 1.96
N LEU A 341 -35.50 24.27 1.00
CA LEU A 341 -35.30 25.68 0.60
C LEU A 341 -36.50 26.33 -0.07
N VAL A 342 -37.27 25.54 -0.80
CA VAL A 342 -38.47 26.01 -1.51
C VAL A 342 -39.68 25.14 -1.20
N ARG A 343 -39.45 23.88 -0.81
CA ARG A 343 -40.51 22.93 -0.46
C ARG A 343 -41.36 23.44 0.70
N ASP A 344 -40.73 23.91 1.77
CA ASP A 344 -41.44 24.30 2.98
C ASP A 344 -42.34 25.52 2.73
N GLU A 345 -41.91 26.50 1.92
CA GLU A 345 -42.78 27.61 1.50
C GLU A 345 -43.89 27.17 0.55
N THR A 346 -43.65 26.13 -0.26
CA THR A 346 -44.66 25.55 -1.15
C THR A 346 -45.74 24.81 -0.36
N GLU A 347 -45.36 24.02 0.64
CA GLU A 347 -46.29 23.25 1.49
C GLU A 347 -47.10 24.15 2.42
N ASN A 348 -46.46 25.18 3.00
CA ASN A 348 -47.14 26.15 3.85
C ASN A 348 -47.98 27.16 3.05
N GLY A 349 -47.94 27.09 1.72
CA GLY A 349 -48.67 28.00 0.84
C GLY A 349 -48.21 29.45 0.93
N THR A 350 -47.07 29.76 1.55
CA THR A 350 -46.59 31.15 1.72
C THR A 350 -45.83 31.68 0.50
N LEU A 351 -45.63 30.82 -0.50
CA LEU A 351 -44.90 31.11 -1.74
C LEU A 351 -45.45 32.31 -2.53
N HIS A 352 -46.77 32.50 -2.54
CA HIS A 352 -47.42 33.60 -3.27
C HIS A 352 -47.09 34.98 -2.71
N TYR A 353 -46.75 35.09 -1.42
CA TYR A 353 -46.30 36.35 -0.83
C TYR A 353 -44.92 36.75 -1.36
N LEU A 354 -44.04 35.77 -1.60
CA LEU A 354 -42.68 35.99 -2.10
C LEU A 354 -42.64 36.25 -3.61
N LEU A 355 -43.56 35.66 -4.37
CA LEU A 355 -43.69 35.84 -5.82
C LEU A 355 -44.64 36.99 -6.23
N SER A 356 -45.13 37.77 -5.27
CA SER A 356 -46.00 38.92 -5.53
C SER A 356 -45.35 40.03 -6.38
N LYS A 357 -44.01 40.03 -6.47
CA LYS A 357 -43.24 40.87 -7.41
C LYS A 357 -42.77 40.02 -8.60
N PRO A 358 -42.70 40.60 -9.82
CA PRO A 358 -42.20 39.87 -10.98
C PRO A 358 -40.71 39.52 -10.79
N ILE A 359 -40.46 38.25 -10.50
CA ILE A 359 -39.15 37.60 -10.41
C ILE A 359 -39.24 36.32 -11.23
N HIS A 360 -38.22 36.05 -12.06
CA HIS A 360 -38.21 34.83 -12.85
C HIS A 360 -38.00 33.61 -11.95
N ARG A 361 -38.72 32.51 -12.21
CA ARG A 361 -38.72 31.31 -11.33
C ARG A 361 -37.32 30.71 -11.18
N ALA A 362 -36.55 30.70 -12.27
CA ALA A 362 -35.16 30.24 -12.28
C ALA A 362 -34.31 31.09 -11.32
N GLU A 363 -34.41 32.43 -11.43
CA GLU A 363 -33.66 33.37 -10.60
C GLU A 363 -33.98 33.15 -9.11
N PHE A 364 -35.25 32.93 -8.76
CA PHE A 364 -35.64 32.65 -7.39
C PHE A 364 -34.98 31.38 -6.83
N ILE A 365 -35.03 30.27 -7.58
CA ILE A 365 -34.41 29.00 -7.17
C ILE A 365 -32.89 29.16 -7.07
N THR A 366 -32.25 29.83 -8.03
CA THR A 366 -30.81 30.05 -8.03
C THR A 366 -30.37 30.92 -6.86
N TYR A 367 -31.09 31.99 -6.52
CA TYR A 367 -30.76 32.83 -5.37
C TYR A 367 -30.94 32.11 -4.03
N ARG A 368 -31.95 31.24 -3.93
CA ARG A 368 -32.12 30.36 -2.76
C ARG A 368 -30.95 29.39 -2.62
N LEU A 369 -30.56 28.74 -3.72
CA LEU A 369 -29.42 27.82 -3.74
C LEU A 369 -28.11 28.55 -3.40
N LEU A 370 -27.90 29.76 -3.91
CA LEU A 370 -26.73 30.58 -3.57
C LEU A 370 -26.67 30.94 -2.08
N GLY A 371 -27.81 31.27 -1.46
CA GLY A 371 -27.87 31.54 -0.02
C GLY A 371 -27.48 30.31 0.82
N TYR A 372 -27.94 29.13 0.41
CA TYR A 372 -27.50 27.86 1.01
C TYR A 372 -26.02 27.60 0.78
N LEU A 373 -25.52 27.75 -0.45
CA LEU A 373 -24.11 27.51 -0.80
C LEU A 373 -23.17 28.47 -0.09
N LEU A 374 -23.59 29.71 0.17
CA LEU A 374 -22.78 30.65 0.95
C LEU A 374 -22.60 30.12 2.38
N LEU A 375 -23.67 29.66 3.03
CA LEU A 375 -23.58 29.13 4.40
C LEU A 375 -22.83 27.79 4.45
N ALA A 376 -23.20 26.82 3.61
CA ALA A 376 -22.59 25.48 3.61
C ALA A 376 -21.15 25.51 3.06
N GLY A 377 -20.91 26.27 2.00
CA GLY A 377 -19.59 26.40 1.38
C GLY A 377 -18.58 27.14 2.26
N THR A 378 -19.00 28.20 2.96
CA THR A 378 -18.11 28.85 3.95
C THR A 378 -17.78 27.92 5.12
N TYR A 379 -18.75 27.13 5.59
CA TYR A 379 -18.51 26.11 6.60
C TYR A 379 -17.48 25.06 6.13
N ILE A 380 -17.64 24.51 4.92
CA ILE A 380 -16.67 23.55 4.36
C ILE A 380 -15.30 24.20 4.19
N LEU A 381 -15.23 25.41 3.67
CA LEU A 381 -13.95 26.12 3.49
C LEU A 381 -13.22 26.32 4.82
N VAL A 382 -13.93 26.69 5.89
CA VAL A 382 -13.33 26.81 7.22
C VAL A 382 -12.83 25.45 7.72
N LEU A 383 -13.62 24.38 7.57
CA LEU A 383 -13.18 23.04 7.97
C LEU A 383 -11.95 22.57 7.20
N VAL A 384 -11.95 22.73 5.87
CA VAL A 384 -10.84 22.35 5.01
C VAL A 384 -9.56 23.11 5.40
N LEU A 385 -9.65 24.41 5.66
CA LEU A 385 -8.50 25.21 6.09
C LEU A 385 -8.00 24.79 7.47
N LEU A 386 -8.89 24.40 8.39
CA LEU A 386 -8.49 23.87 9.69
C LEU A 386 -7.81 22.50 9.57
N MET A 387 -8.35 21.60 8.74
CA MET A 387 -7.73 20.31 8.46
C MET A 387 -6.35 20.50 7.83
N ALA A 388 -6.26 21.35 6.79
CA ALA A 388 -4.99 21.68 6.12
C ALA A 388 -3.95 22.23 7.10
N LEU A 389 -4.36 23.12 8.01
CA LEU A 389 -3.46 23.66 9.03
C LEU A 389 -2.95 22.55 9.96
N VAL A 390 -3.83 21.69 10.47
CA VAL A 390 -3.44 20.66 11.45
C VAL A 390 -2.58 19.58 10.79
N THR A 391 -2.97 19.07 9.63
CA THR A 391 -2.18 18.04 8.94
C THR A 391 -0.84 18.59 8.47
N SER A 392 -0.77 19.84 8.02
CA SER A 392 0.49 20.48 7.60
C SER A 392 1.48 20.75 8.75
N LEU A 393 0.97 20.87 9.99
CA LEU A 393 1.80 21.07 11.20
C LEU A 393 2.30 19.78 11.83
N ILE A 394 1.58 18.67 11.63
CA ILE A 394 1.84 17.37 12.27
C ILE A 394 2.36 16.35 11.26
N GLY A 395 2.19 16.60 9.97
CA GLY A 395 2.63 15.71 8.90
C GLY A 395 4.12 15.43 8.96
N PRO A 396 4.54 14.23 8.50
CA PRO A 396 5.95 13.86 8.43
C PRO A 396 6.71 14.82 7.50
N GLY A 397 7.94 15.14 7.90
CA GLY A 397 8.87 15.97 7.13
C GLY A 397 9.72 16.91 8.00
N ASP A 398 10.79 17.44 7.41
CA ASP A 398 11.77 18.30 8.10
C ASP A 398 11.29 19.75 8.32
N SER A 399 10.22 20.15 7.61
CA SER A 399 9.70 21.52 7.66
C SER A 399 8.59 21.66 8.71
N LEU A 400 8.58 22.79 9.44
CA LEU A 400 7.53 23.09 10.44
C LEU A 400 6.12 23.23 9.85
N ILE A 401 6.00 23.58 8.57
CA ILE A 401 4.72 23.73 7.85
C ILE A 401 4.90 23.20 6.44
N ARG A 402 4.21 22.10 6.15
CA ARG A 402 4.20 21.47 4.83
C ARG A 402 3.20 22.14 3.89
N LEU A 403 3.70 23.01 3.01
CA LEU A 403 2.84 23.77 2.09
C LEU A 403 2.32 22.96 0.90
N SER A 404 2.91 21.79 0.60
CA SER A 404 2.48 20.89 -0.48
C SER A 404 1.10 20.28 -0.24
N ASP A 405 0.63 20.20 1.01
CA ASP A 405 -0.70 19.62 1.34
C ASP A 405 -1.85 20.60 1.09
N PHE A 406 -1.57 21.91 1.10
CA PHE A 406 -2.60 22.95 0.94
C PHE A 406 -3.33 22.86 -0.41
N PRO A 407 -2.64 22.70 -1.56
CA PRO A 407 -3.28 22.44 -2.84
C PRO A 407 -4.27 21.26 -2.82
N VAL A 408 -3.91 20.15 -2.18
CA VAL A 408 -4.78 18.95 -2.08
C VAL A 408 -6.03 19.28 -1.27
N TRP A 409 -5.87 19.89 -0.09
CA TRP A 409 -7.00 20.30 0.74
C TRP A 409 -7.92 21.32 0.04
N LEU A 410 -7.34 22.33 -0.62
CA LEU A 410 -8.13 23.28 -1.41
C LEU A 410 -8.87 22.60 -2.56
N GLY A 411 -8.26 21.58 -3.17
CA GLY A 411 -8.89 20.73 -4.17
C GLY A 411 -10.07 19.94 -3.63
N ILE A 412 -9.91 19.29 -2.48
CA ILE A 412 -11.00 18.62 -1.74
C ILE A 412 -12.12 19.62 -1.42
N GLY A 413 -11.77 20.83 -0.98
CA GLY A 413 -12.73 21.90 -0.71
C GLY A 413 -13.50 22.33 -1.96
N LEU A 414 -12.82 22.47 -3.10
CA LEU A 414 -13.44 22.77 -4.39
C LEU A 414 -14.38 21.65 -4.84
N ALA A 415 -13.92 20.39 -4.79
CA ALA A 415 -14.72 19.23 -5.15
C ALA A 415 -15.99 19.15 -4.28
N THR A 416 -15.83 19.31 -2.96
CA THR A 416 -16.94 19.32 -2.01
C THR A 416 -17.89 20.48 -2.27
N PHE A 417 -17.40 21.67 -2.60
CA PHE A 417 -18.25 22.82 -2.95
C PHE A 417 -19.09 22.55 -4.21
N LEU A 418 -18.51 21.95 -5.24
CA LEU A 418 -19.23 21.56 -6.46
C LEU A 418 -20.26 20.47 -6.18
N VAL A 419 -19.93 19.50 -5.33
CA VAL A 419 -20.85 18.45 -4.85
C VAL A 419 -22.03 19.04 -4.07
N LEU A 420 -21.76 19.97 -3.16
CA LEU A 420 -22.81 20.69 -2.42
C LEU A 420 -23.74 21.44 -3.37
N ALA A 421 -23.22 21.98 -4.47
CA ALA A 421 -24.02 22.65 -5.50
C ALA A 421 -24.86 21.66 -6.30
N ALA A 422 -24.27 20.54 -6.75
CA ALA A 422 -24.93 19.51 -7.54
C ALA A 422 -26.05 18.81 -6.73
N TYR A 423 -25.73 18.27 -5.55
CA TYR A 423 -26.72 17.64 -4.67
C TYR A 423 -27.70 18.67 -4.09
N GLY A 424 -27.25 19.89 -3.79
CA GLY A 424 -28.14 20.96 -3.34
C GLY A 424 -29.19 21.30 -4.38
N ALA A 425 -28.80 21.39 -5.66
CA ALA A 425 -29.73 21.58 -6.75
C ALA A 425 -30.64 20.36 -6.93
N LEU A 426 -30.10 19.14 -6.91
CA LEU A 426 -30.85 17.89 -7.09
C LEU A 426 -31.90 17.67 -5.99
N TYR A 427 -31.55 17.82 -4.72
CA TYR A 427 -32.51 17.61 -3.63
C TYR A 427 -33.56 18.73 -3.56
N ASN A 428 -33.17 19.97 -3.84
CA ASN A 428 -34.14 21.06 -3.94
C ASN A 428 -35.14 20.80 -5.08
N THR A 429 -34.70 20.30 -6.23
CA THR A 429 -35.58 20.01 -7.36
C THR A 429 -36.49 18.83 -7.11
N LEU A 430 -36.02 17.78 -6.43
CA LEU A 430 -36.85 16.67 -5.99
C LEU A 430 -37.88 17.10 -4.94
N GLY A 431 -37.49 17.96 -3.99
CA GLY A 431 -38.41 18.59 -3.03
C GLY A 431 -39.50 19.42 -3.73
N LEU A 432 -39.15 20.08 -4.82
CA LEU A 432 -40.11 20.79 -5.68
C LEU A 432 -41.01 19.84 -6.46
N ILE A 433 -40.49 18.77 -7.06
CA ILE A 433 -41.29 17.81 -7.84
C ILE A 433 -42.26 17.06 -6.93
N ALA A 434 -41.82 16.62 -5.75
CA ALA A 434 -42.62 15.83 -4.81
C ALA A 434 -42.54 16.41 -3.38
N PRO A 435 -43.40 17.37 -2.98
CA PRO A 435 -43.34 17.99 -1.66
C PRO A 435 -43.49 16.96 -0.53
N LYS A 436 -44.52 16.13 -0.61
CA LYS A 436 -44.85 15.13 0.43
C LYS A 436 -43.86 13.97 0.48
N TYR A 437 -43.34 13.51 -0.66
CA TYR A 437 -42.54 12.28 -0.76
C TYR A 437 -41.07 12.50 -1.13
N GLY A 438 -40.67 13.75 -1.41
CA GLY A 438 -39.34 14.09 -1.93
C GLY A 438 -38.21 13.68 -0.99
N VAL A 439 -38.44 13.73 0.32
CA VAL A 439 -37.48 13.26 1.34
C VAL A 439 -37.11 11.79 1.11
N TYR A 440 -38.09 10.91 0.88
CA TYR A 440 -37.84 9.48 0.69
C TYR A 440 -37.04 9.21 -0.58
N PHE A 441 -37.33 9.91 -1.68
CA PHE A 441 -36.54 9.81 -2.91
C PHE A 441 -35.11 10.32 -2.70
N CYS A 442 -34.91 11.41 -1.95
CA CYS A 442 -33.58 11.92 -1.64
C CYS A 442 -32.77 10.94 -0.77
N ILE A 443 -33.41 10.23 0.17
CA ILE A 443 -32.74 9.20 0.98
C ILE A 443 -32.31 8.03 0.10
N ILE A 444 -33.19 7.51 -0.77
CA ILE A 444 -32.86 6.41 -1.69
C ILE A 444 -31.70 6.80 -2.61
N LEU A 445 -31.73 8.02 -3.15
CA LEU A 445 -30.64 8.55 -3.95
C LEU A 445 -29.37 8.76 -3.13
N GLY A 446 -29.46 9.23 -1.89
CA GLY A 446 -28.30 9.34 -1.00
C GLY A 446 -27.60 8.00 -0.78
N ILE A 447 -28.38 6.92 -0.59
CA ILE A 447 -27.83 5.55 -0.48
C ILE A 447 -27.20 5.12 -1.80
N TRP A 448 -27.87 5.35 -2.94
CA TRP A 448 -27.31 5.05 -4.26
C TRP A 448 -25.97 5.76 -4.48
N GLU A 449 -25.91 7.06 -4.20
CA GLU A 449 -24.70 7.87 -4.38
C GLU A 449 -23.57 7.43 -3.46
N PHE A 450 -23.87 7.04 -2.22
CA PHE A 450 -22.89 6.48 -1.30
C PHE A 450 -22.30 5.16 -1.83
N ILE A 451 -23.13 4.25 -2.34
CA ILE A 451 -22.69 2.97 -2.92
C ILE A 451 -21.85 3.21 -4.19
N MET A 452 -22.26 4.14 -5.06
CA MET A 452 -21.49 4.47 -6.27
C MET A 452 -20.16 5.14 -5.95
N GLY A 453 -20.10 5.93 -4.87
CA GLY A 453 -18.84 6.47 -4.35
C GLY A 453 -17.89 5.36 -3.90
N LEU A 454 -18.37 4.37 -3.14
CA LEU A 454 -17.58 3.18 -2.76
C LEU A 454 -17.08 2.41 -3.99
N PHE A 455 -17.95 2.15 -4.98
CA PHE A 455 -17.54 1.48 -6.20
C PHE A 455 -16.51 2.25 -7.02
N THR A 456 -16.50 3.58 -6.94
CA THR A 456 -15.46 4.38 -7.62
C THR A 456 -14.08 4.13 -7.01
N MET A 457 -13.98 3.84 -5.72
CA MET A 457 -12.71 3.55 -5.05
C MET A 457 -12.28 2.08 -5.25
N THR A 458 -13.23 1.14 -5.14
CA THR A 458 -12.89 -0.29 -5.23
C THR A 458 -12.79 -0.81 -6.66
N MET A 459 -13.51 -0.19 -7.61
CA MET A 459 -13.64 -0.64 -9.00
C MET A 459 -13.70 0.56 -9.96
N PRO A 460 -12.58 1.27 -10.16
CA PRO A 460 -12.53 2.52 -10.95
C PRO A 460 -12.77 2.28 -12.45
N SER A 461 -12.53 1.06 -12.93
CA SER A 461 -12.73 0.65 -14.33
C SER A 461 -14.19 0.39 -14.67
N ALA A 462 -15.07 0.27 -13.67
CA ALA A 462 -16.48 0.08 -13.89
C ALA A 462 -17.11 1.35 -14.49
N SER A 463 -17.97 1.17 -15.49
CA SER A 463 -18.67 2.29 -16.14
C SER A 463 -19.93 2.76 -15.39
N VAL A 464 -20.43 1.95 -14.44
CA VAL A 464 -21.66 2.26 -13.69
C VAL A 464 -21.49 3.46 -12.76
N PRO A 465 -20.40 3.61 -12.00
CA PRO A 465 -20.19 4.76 -11.13
C PRO A 465 -20.20 6.11 -11.86
N MET A 466 -19.88 6.15 -13.16
CA MET A 466 -19.92 7.36 -14.00
C MET A 466 -21.28 8.09 -13.98
N LEU A 467 -22.37 7.40 -13.66
CA LEU A 467 -23.70 7.99 -13.54
C LEU A 467 -23.93 8.78 -12.24
N SER A 468 -23.04 8.64 -11.25
CA SER A 468 -23.13 9.28 -9.93
C SER A 468 -22.41 10.62 -9.89
N ILE A 469 -22.94 11.55 -9.09
CA ILE A 469 -22.28 12.84 -8.78
C ILE A 469 -21.00 12.60 -7.96
N SER A 470 -21.02 11.61 -7.05
CA SER A 470 -19.87 11.28 -6.20
C SER A 470 -18.68 10.83 -7.03
N HIS A 471 -18.88 10.02 -8.07
CA HIS A 471 -17.80 9.55 -8.93
C HIS A 471 -16.97 10.70 -9.53
N TRP A 472 -17.63 11.69 -10.13
CA TRP A 472 -16.94 12.85 -10.73
C TRP A 472 -16.21 13.70 -9.68
N ALA A 473 -16.72 13.76 -8.46
CA ALA A 473 -16.06 14.47 -7.38
C ALA A 473 -14.83 13.73 -6.85
N LEU A 474 -14.90 12.40 -6.75
CA LEU A 474 -13.77 11.56 -6.34
C LEU A 474 -12.66 11.60 -7.41
N GLN A 475 -13.01 11.47 -8.69
CA GLN A 475 -12.05 11.60 -9.80
C GLN A 475 -11.40 12.99 -9.84
N LEU A 476 -12.13 14.06 -9.49
CA LEU A 476 -11.58 15.40 -9.36
C LEU A 476 -10.51 15.47 -8.26
N ILE A 477 -10.73 14.81 -7.11
CA ILE A 477 -9.73 14.73 -6.03
C ILE A 477 -8.50 13.96 -6.52
N ASP A 478 -8.69 12.80 -7.15
CA ASP A 478 -7.56 11.98 -7.65
C ASP A 478 -6.67 12.72 -8.63
N ALA A 479 -7.28 13.50 -9.53
CA ALA A 479 -6.55 14.31 -10.49
C ALA A 479 -5.82 15.51 -9.85
N ILE A 480 -6.34 16.06 -8.75
CA ILE A 480 -5.65 17.14 -8.02
C ILE A 480 -4.49 16.58 -7.20
N VAL A 481 -4.67 15.41 -6.58
CA VAL A 481 -3.60 14.69 -5.87
C VAL A 481 -2.43 14.46 -6.81
N LEU A 482 -2.66 13.94 -8.02
CA LEU A 482 -1.58 13.68 -8.98
C LEU A 482 -0.84 14.96 -9.43
N ILE A 483 -1.48 16.13 -9.38
CA ILE A 483 -0.83 17.42 -9.71
C ILE A 483 -0.04 17.95 -8.51
N ALA A 484 -0.54 17.74 -7.30
CA ALA A 484 0.08 18.28 -6.08
C ALA A 484 1.21 17.38 -5.54
N TRP A 485 1.05 16.06 -5.67
CA TRP A 485 1.96 15.00 -5.26
C TRP A 485 2.16 14.04 -6.44
N PRO A 486 2.96 14.42 -7.46
CA PRO A 486 3.18 13.61 -8.65
C PRO A 486 3.82 12.25 -8.35
N ASP A 487 4.66 12.22 -7.32
CA ASP A 487 5.33 11.05 -6.75
C ASP A 487 4.37 10.03 -6.12
N THR A 488 3.08 10.35 -5.91
CA THR A 488 2.08 9.38 -5.39
C THR A 488 2.00 8.09 -6.22
N LEU A 489 2.25 8.17 -7.53
CA LEU A 489 2.30 6.98 -8.38
C LEU A 489 3.50 6.08 -8.02
N GLN A 490 4.65 6.69 -7.72
CA GLN A 490 5.89 6.00 -7.38
C GLN A 490 5.78 5.32 -6.01
N TYR A 491 5.16 5.99 -5.02
CA TYR A 491 4.83 5.36 -3.74
C TYR A 491 4.01 4.07 -3.90
N THR A 492 3.10 4.02 -4.88
CA THR A 492 2.31 2.81 -5.15
C THR A 492 3.16 1.71 -5.80
N GLN A 493 4.13 2.07 -6.64
CA GLN A 493 5.05 1.10 -7.25
C GLN A 493 5.98 0.49 -6.22
N ILE A 494 6.55 1.31 -5.31
CA ILE A 494 7.38 0.84 -4.19
C ILE A 494 6.62 -0.18 -3.34
N ALA A 495 5.41 0.17 -2.89
CA ALA A 495 4.60 -0.75 -2.07
C ALA A 495 4.31 -2.08 -2.79
N THR A 496 4.17 -2.06 -4.11
CA THR A 496 3.90 -3.28 -4.88
C THR A 496 5.16 -4.12 -5.07
N ALA A 497 6.32 -3.48 -5.27
CA ALA A 497 7.58 -4.13 -5.53
C ALA A 497 8.13 -4.85 -4.29
N PHE A 498 8.02 -4.23 -3.13
CA PHE A 498 8.53 -4.76 -1.86
C PHE A 498 7.42 -5.34 -0.96
N GLY A 499 6.22 -5.58 -1.48
CA GLY A 499 5.14 -6.23 -0.72
C GLY A 499 4.57 -5.44 0.46
N ILE A 500 4.81 -4.12 0.56
CA ILE A 500 4.39 -3.28 1.69
C ILE A 500 2.87 -3.07 1.70
N ASP A 501 2.24 -3.39 2.83
CA ASP A 501 0.82 -3.12 3.08
C ASP A 501 0.55 -1.60 3.20
N SER A 502 0.23 -0.96 2.08
CA SER A 502 -0.18 0.44 2.06
C SER A 502 -1.70 0.63 1.91
N GLY A 503 -2.27 1.54 2.70
CA GLY A 503 -3.68 1.95 2.55
C GLY A 503 -3.94 2.85 1.34
N LEU A 504 -2.88 3.35 0.70
CA LEU A 504 -2.94 4.34 -0.37
C LEU A 504 -3.71 3.83 -1.61
N PRO A 505 -3.50 2.60 -2.14
CA PRO A 505 -4.19 2.08 -3.32
C PRO A 505 -5.70 1.88 -3.12
N PHE A 506 -6.15 1.75 -1.87
CA PHE A 506 -7.58 1.68 -1.54
C PHE A 506 -8.27 3.04 -1.72
N PHE A 507 -7.60 4.13 -1.33
CA PHE A 507 -8.19 5.47 -1.35
C PHE A 507 -7.82 6.26 -2.59
N TRP A 508 -6.71 5.98 -3.26
CA TRP A 508 -6.23 6.72 -4.42
C TRP A 508 -5.91 5.79 -5.58
N GLN A 509 -6.39 6.18 -6.76
CA GLN A 509 -6.12 5.49 -8.02
C GLN A 509 -6.02 6.53 -9.14
N PRO A 510 -5.24 6.26 -10.20
CA PRO A 510 -5.10 7.19 -11.31
C PRO A 510 -6.44 7.42 -12.03
N PRO A 511 -6.71 8.64 -12.52
CA PRO A 511 -8.01 8.99 -13.10
C PRO A 511 -8.26 8.29 -14.45
N VAL A 512 -9.34 7.50 -14.52
CA VAL A 512 -9.64 6.64 -15.68
C VAL A 512 -10.35 7.38 -16.83
N HIS A 513 -11.32 8.27 -16.54
CA HIS A 513 -12.13 8.93 -17.58
C HIS A 513 -11.49 10.23 -18.09
N THR A 514 -10.38 10.09 -18.81
CA THR A 514 -9.57 11.19 -19.38
C THR A 514 -9.68 11.29 -20.92
N PHE A 515 -10.71 10.71 -21.54
CA PHE A 515 -10.84 10.55 -23.00
C PHE A 515 -9.64 9.87 -23.66
N GLY A 516 -8.95 8.98 -22.95
CA GLY A 516 -7.76 8.30 -23.44
C GLY A 516 -6.50 9.17 -23.49
N THR A 517 -6.52 10.35 -22.86
CA THR A 517 -5.33 11.22 -22.76
C THR A 517 -4.46 10.93 -21.53
N GLN A 518 -4.99 10.19 -20.55
CA GLN A 518 -4.35 9.92 -19.25
C GLN A 518 -3.87 11.16 -18.48
N SER A 519 -4.29 12.36 -18.90
CA SER A 519 -3.83 13.60 -18.29
C SER A 519 -4.69 14.01 -17.08
N PRO A 520 -4.09 14.43 -15.96
CA PRO A 520 -4.84 14.87 -14.78
C PRO A 520 -5.64 16.15 -15.08
N VAL A 521 -5.10 17.05 -15.91
CA VAL A 521 -5.78 18.29 -16.29
C VAL A 521 -7.09 18.02 -17.04
N ALA A 522 -7.11 17.03 -17.95
CA ALA A 522 -8.33 16.65 -18.64
C ALA A 522 -9.36 16.07 -17.64
N ALA A 523 -8.94 15.23 -16.70
CA ALA A 523 -9.83 14.70 -15.66
C ALA A 523 -10.49 15.81 -14.83
N ILE A 524 -9.73 16.84 -14.43
CA ILE A 524 -10.26 18.00 -13.70
C ILE A 524 -11.32 18.72 -14.54
N LEU A 525 -11.00 19.06 -15.80
CA LEU A 525 -11.90 19.79 -16.67
C LEU A 525 -13.21 19.03 -16.92
N VAL A 526 -13.12 17.72 -17.17
CA VAL A 526 -14.30 16.88 -17.36
C VAL A 526 -15.15 16.85 -16.10
N SER A 527 -14.54 16.55 -14.95
CA SER A 527 -15.24 16.43 -13.68
C SER A 527 -15.96 17.73 -13.29
N VAL A 528 -15.27 18.87 -13.38
CA VAL A 528 -15.85 20.20 -13.12
C VAL A 528 -17.00 20.49 -14.10
N THR A 529 -16.81 20.20 -15.39
CA THR A 529 -17.83 20.43 -16.41
C THR A 529 -19.09 19.60 -16.14
N VAL A 530 -18.94 18.32 -15.79
CA VAL A 530 -20.06 17.43 -15.48
C VAL A 530 -20.79 17.88 -14.22
N LEU A 531 -20.08 18.22 -13.13
CA LEU A 531 -20.71 18.69 -11.88
C LEU A 531 -21.48 20.01 -12.08
N ILE A 532 -20.92 20.96 -12.83
CA ILE A 532 -21.60 22.21 -13.18
C ILE A 532 -22.80 21.93 -14.09
N PHE A 533 -22.65 21.05 -15.08
CA PHE A 533 -23.73 20.67 -15.99
C PHE A 533 -24.90 20.06 -15.23
N ILE A 534 -24.65 19.13 -14.31
CA ILE A 534 -25.67 18.51 -13.45
C ILE A 534 -26.39 19.58 -12.62
N THR A 535 -25.63 20.50 -12.01
CA THR A 535 -26.20 21.61 -11.22
C THR A 535 -27.14 22.47 -12.07
N LEU A 536 -26.72 22.88 -13.27
CA LEU A 536 -27.52 23.71 -14.16
C LEU A 536 -28.73 22.96 -14.72
N ALA A 537 -28.56 21.69 -15.10
CA ALA A 537 -29.63 20.83 -15.58
C ALA A 537 -30.73 20.65 -14.51
N MET A 538 -30.33 20.41 -13.26
CA MET A 538 -31.25 20.31 -12.14
C MET A 538 -32.01 21.61 -11.92
N ILE A 539 -31.33 22.78 -11.91
CA ILE A 539 -32.01 24.08 -11.81
C ILE A 539 -33.04 24.26 -12.93
N GLY A 540 -32.71 23.88 -14.17
CA GLY A 540 -33.62 23.92 -15.32
C GLY A 540 -34.86 23.04 -15.16
N ILE A 541 -34.69 21.81 -14.67
CA ILE A 541 -35.80 20.89 -14.37
C ILE A 541 -36.67 21.45 -13.24
N GLY A 542 -36.06 21.97 -12.18
CA GLY A 542 -36.77 22.61 -11.07
C GLY A 542 -37.64 23.77 -11.53
N GLN A 543 -37.11 24.64 -12.39
CA GLN A 543 -37.87 25.75 -12.98
C GLN A 543 -39.09 25.26 -13.77
N SER A 544 -38.94 24.20 -14.58
CA SER A 544 -40.02 23.63 -15.38
C SER A 544 -41.15 23.07 -14.49
N SER A 545 -40.79 22.30 -13.46
CA SER A 545 -41.73 21.76 -12.47
C SER A 545 -42.50 22.88 -11.75
N PHE A 546 -41.80 23.96 -11.39
CA PHE A 546 -42.37 25.11 -10.70
C PHE A 546 -43.38 25.91 -11.55
N LYS A 547 -43.32 25.82 -12.88
CA LYS A 547 -44.27 26.49 -13.80
C LYS A 547 -45.66 25.85 -13.77
N ASN A 548 -45.75 24.54 -13.52
CA ASN A 548 -46.99 23.78 -13.67
C ASN A 548 -47.89 23.77 -12.43
N ARG A 549 -47.46 24.37 -11.31
CA ARG A 549 -48.16 24.27 -10.01
C ARG A 549 -49.02 25.45 -9.59
N GLU A 550 -49.01 26.55 -10.32
CA GLU A 550 -49.79 27.76 -9.98
C GLU A 550 -51.20 27.81 -10.60
N ILE A 551 -51.69 26.71 -11.19
CA ILE A 551 -53.05 26.62 -11.76
C ILE A 551 -54.00 25.80 -10.85
N MET A 552 -53.74 25.75 -9.55
CA MET A 552 -54.68 25.17 -8.57
C MET A 552 -54.93 26.10 -7.40
#